data_AF-A0A0F2QGN2-F1
#
_entry.id   AF-A0A0F2QGN2-F1
#
_cell.length_a   1.000
_cell.length_b   1.000
_cell.length_c   1.000
_cell.angle_alpha   90.00
_cell.angle_beta   90.00
_cell.angle_gamma   90.00
#
_symmetry.space_group_name_H-M   'P 1'
#
loop_
_entity.id
_entity.type
_entity.pdbx_description
1 polymer ?
#
loop_
_entity_poly.entity_id
_entity_poly.type
_entity_poly.pdbx_seq_one_letter_code
_entity_poly.pdbx_strand_id
1 'polypeptide(L)'
;MGRDVDERKKRAALRKLRKAAELAEQGKGPPLSDWERQFLEEVEERIEKYGSAFADPMKGDEGEALSALQRVKLKEIDKKARGKARTGFKQKPGPGKSDKKASFASRSGPRVRNIDDDIEEELPETPPAPPVRKPPILKAVPKAAPSDPPSGTYEEKTPAPRPSGRAVFRVIDGGKSEPES
;
A
#
# COMPACT_ATOMS: atom_id res chain seq x y z
N MET A 1 -18.30 -30.50 11.15
CA MET A 1 -17.96 -30.80 9.74
C MET A 1 -16.59 -30.22 9.46
N GLY A 2 -15.65 -31.03 8.94
CA GLY A 2 -14.37 -30.53 8.44
C GLY A 2 -14.60 -29.79 7.12
N ARG A 3 -13.86 -28.71 6.87
CA ARG A 3 -13.89 -28.02 5.58
C ARG A 3 -12.96 -28.74 4.61
N ASP A 4 -13.33 -28.73 3.33
CA ASP A 4 -12.44 -29.12 2.25
C ASP A 4 -11.41 -28.01 2.03
N VAL A 5 -10.34 -28.07 2.82
CA VAL A 5 -9.21 -27.13 2.75
C VAL A 5 -8.14 -27.75 1.88
N ASP A 6 -7.60 -26.96 0.94
CA ASP A 6 -6.52 -27.43 0.08
C ASP A 6 -5.37 -28.03 0.91
N GLU A 7 -5.03 -29.29 0.68
CA GLU A 7 -3.94 -29.97 1.38
C GLU A 7 -2.60 -29.21 1.27
N ARG A 8 -2.41 -28.53 0.14
CA ARG A 8 -1.24 -27.67 -0.09
C ARG A 8 -1.19 -26.52 0.90
N LYS A 9 -2.33 -25.88 1.18
CA LYS A 9 -2.43 -24.77 2.13
C LYS A 9 -2.37 -25.27 3.58
N LYS A 10 -2.92 -26.45 3.88
CA LYS A 10 -2.71 -27.16 5.16
C LYS A 10 -1.22 -27.37 5.43
N ARG A 11 -0.50 -28.02 4.51
CA ARG A 11 0.95 -28.26 4.64
C ARG A 11 1.75 -26.95 4.74
N ALA A 12 1.36 -25.92 3.99
CA ALA A 12 2.01 -24.61 4.06
C ALA A 12 1.77 -23.91 5.41
N ALA A 13 0.59 -24.07 6.01
CA ALA A 13 0.28 -23.53 7.34
C ALA A 13 1.07 -24.27 8.44
N LEU A 14 1.10 -25.60 8.41
CA LEU A 14 1.89 -26.42 9.34
C LEU A 14 3.39 -26.05 9.28
N ARG A 15 3.94 -25.87 8.07
CA ARG A 15 5.32 -25.39 7.90
C ARG A 15 5.57 -24.02 8.54
N LYS A 16 4.59 -23.11 8.49
CA LYS A 16 4.71 -21.78 9.11
C LYS A 16 4.64 -21.86 10.63
N LEU A 17 3.77 -22.71 11.18
CA LEU A 17 3.66 -22.92 12.63
C LEU A 17 4.93 -23.51 13.21
N ARG A 18 5.45 -24.58 12.60
CA ARG A 18 6.73 -25.19 13.01
C ARG A 18 7.89 -24.21 12.91
N LYS A 19 7.95 -23.45 11.81
CA LYS A 19 8.97 -22.40 11.65
C LYS A 19 8.85 -21.29 12.71
N ALA A 20 7.64 -20.90 13.08
CA ALA A 20 7.41 -19.91 14.13
C ALA A 20 7.82 -20.46 15.50
N ALA A 21 7.53 -21.74 15.78
CA ALA A 21 7.94 -22.44 16.99
C ALA A 21 9.48 -22.54 17.07
N GLU A 22 10.14 -23.01 16.02
CA GLU A 22 11.60 -23.07 15.92
C GLU A 22 12.24 -21.69 16.08
N LEU A 23 11.67 -20.64 15.46
CA LEU A 23 12.19 -19.28 15.61
C LEU A 23 12.00 -18.76 17.04
N ALA A 24 10.89 -19.13 17.68
CA ALA A 24 10.64 -18.78 19.08
C ALA A 24 11.63 -19.49 20.01
N GLU A 25 11.96 -20.76 19.77
CA GLU A 25 12.99 -21.51 20.48
C GLU A 25 14.41 -20.98 20.21
N GLN A 26 14.69 -20.59 18.97
CA GLN A 26 15.97 -19.97 18.60
C GLN A 26 16.20 -18.60 19.25
N GLY A 27 15.18 -18.00 19.88
CA GLY A 27 15.36 -17.10 21.02
C GLY A 27 16.18 -15.83 20.74
N LYS A 28 16.13 -15.26 19.52
CA LYS A 28 16.82 -13.99 19.20
C LYS A 28 16.10 -12.76 19.73
N GLY A 29 14.95 -12.95 20.38
CA GLY A 29 14.13 -11.90 20.95
C GLY A 29 13.54 -12.30 22.30
N PRO A 30 12.71 -11.44 22.91
CA PRO A 30 12.07 -11.70 24.19
C PRO A 30 11.29 -13.03 24.18
N PRO A 31 11.22 -13.75 25.30
CA PRO A 31 10.53 -15.03 25.37
C PRO A 31 9.09 -14.90 24.89
N LEU A 32 8.65 -15.92 24.16
CA LEU A 32 7.28 -16.03 23.70
C LEU A 32 6.36 -16.11 24.91
N SER A 33 5.23 -15.40 24.86
CA SER A 33 4.27 -15.43 25.98
C SER A 33 3.62 -16.81 26.09
N ASP A 34 3.21 -17.23 27.28
CA ASP A 34 2.60 -18.55 27.50
C ASP A 34 1.38 -18.78 26.60
N TRP A 35 0.55 -17.74 26.40
CA TRP A 35 -0.59 -17.81 25.49
C TRP A 35 -0.17 -17.95 24.02
N GLU A 36 0.97 -17.36 23.63
CA GLU A 36 1.47 -17.42 22.26
C GLU A 36 2.02 -18.81 21.93
N ARG A 37 2.55 -19.54 22.93
CA ARG A 37 2.91 -20.96 22.82
C ARG A 37 1.67 -21.83 22.67
N GLN A 38 0.69 -21.65 23.55
CA GLN A 38 -0.59 -22.36 23.48
C GLN A 38 -1.31 -22.10 22.15
N PHE A 39 -1.23 -20.87 21.62
CA PHE A 39 -1.79 -20.54 20.32
C PHE A 39 -1.18 -21.36 19.17
N LEU A 40 0.15 -21.56 19.17
CA LEU A 40 0.80 -22.35 18.12
C LEU A 40 0.36 -23.81 18.17
N GLU A 41 0.29 -24.39 19.37
CA GLU A 41 -0.14 -25.77 19.60
C GLU A 41 -1.61 -25.99 19.23
N GLU A 42 -2.52 -25.15 19.71
CA GLU A 42 -3.97 -25.29 19.42
C GLU A 42 -4.27 -25.13 17.93
N VAL A 43 -3.60 -24.18 17.27
CA VAL A 43 -3.78 -23.94 15.83
C VAL A 43 -3.22 -25.12 15.02
N GLU A 44 -2.09 -25.72 15.45
CA GLU A 44 -1.55 -26.93 14.82
C GLU A 44 -2.54 -28.10 14.95
N GLU A 45 -3.01 -28.40 16.16
CA GLU A 45 -3.96 -29.50 16.42
C GLU A 45 -5.25 -29.33 15.60
N ARG A 46 -5.78 -28.11 15.51
CA ARG A 46 -7.00 -27.81 14.78
C ARG A 46 -6.84 -28.00 13.27
N ILE A 47 -5.70 -27.59 12.71
CA ILE A 47 -5.39 -27.80 11.28
C ILE A 47 -5.19 -29.29 10.99
N GLU A 48 -4.59 -30.04 11.91
CA GLU A 48 -4.43 -31.47 11.78
C GLU A 48 -5.79 -32.18 11.76
N LYS A 49 -6.67 -31.87 12.73
CA LYS A 49 -7.99 -32.48 12.90
C LYS A 49 -9.01 -32.08 11.84
N TYR A 50 -9.09 -30.79 11.49
CA TYR A 50 -10.18 -30.25 10.66
C TYR A 50 -9.71 -29.67 9.31
N GLY A 51 -8.40 -29.65 9.05
CA GLY A 51 -7.84 -29.03 7.85
C GLY A 51 -7.74 -27.51 7.90
N SER A 52 -8.62 -26.83 8.66
CA SER A 52 -8.59 -25.38 8.91
C SER A 52 -8.61 -25.06 10.40
N ALA A 53 -7.89 -23.99 10.77
CA ALA A 53 -7.89 -23.43 12.12
C ALA A 53 -9.14 -22.58 12.44
N PHE A 54 -10.06 -22.38 11.48
CA PHE A 54 -11.24 -21.54 11.67
C PHE A 54 -12.47 -22.10 10.95
N ALA A 55 -13.65 -21.85 11.53
CA ALA A 55 -14.93 -22.37 11.04
C ALA A 55 -15.83 -21.30 10.38
N ASP A 56 -15.50 -20.01 10.52
CA ASP A 56 -16.33 -18.89 10.03
C ASP A 56 -15.82 -18.37 8.68
N PRO A 57 -16.63 -18.34 7.60
CA PRO A 57 -16.19 -17.82 6.29
C PRO A 57 -15.84 -16.32 6.33
N MET A 58 -16.44 -15.54 7.25
CA MET A 58 -16.12 -14.12 7.37
C MET A 58 -14.71 -13.85 7.93
N LYS A 59 -14.05 -14.86 8.50
CA LYS A 59 -12.71 -14.71 9.09
C LYS A 59 -11.57 -15.00 8.10
N GLY A 60 -11.89 -15.46 6.89
CA GLY A 60 -10.92 -15.74 5.84
C GLY A 60 -11.50 -16.60 4.72
N ASP A 61 -10.75 -16.73 3.63
CA ASP A 61 -11.17 -17.50 2.46
C ASP A 61 -11.40 -18.98 2.81
N GLU A 62 -12.44 -19.58 2.23
CA GLU A 62 -12.85 -20.97 2.49
C GLU A 62 -11.74 -21.99 2.21
N GLY A 63 -10.87 -21.69 1.24
CA GLY A 63 -9.72 -22.54 0.92
C GLY A 63 -8.49 -22.30 1.79
N GLU A 64 -8.44 -21.29 2.66
CA GLU A 64 -7.28 -21.06 3.53
C GLU A 64 -7.36 -21.86 4.84
N ALA A 65 -6.21 -22.36 5.29
CA ALA A 65 -6.09 -23.09 6.55
C ALA A 65 -6.01 -22.17 7.79
N LEU A 66 -5.71 -20.87 7.59
CA LEU A 66 -5.52 -19.89 8.66
C LEU A 66 -6.39 -18.65 8.40
N SER A 67 -7.07 -18.16 9.42
CA SER A 67 -7.81 -16.90 9.35
C SER A 67 -6.90 -15.69 9.18
N ALA A 68 -7.45 -14.57 8.72
CA ALA A 68 -6.70 -13.32 8.55
C ALA A 68 -6.00 -12.88 9.84
N LEU A 69 -6.69 -12.97 10.99
CA LEU A 69 -6.15 -12.60 12.29
C LEU A 69 -5.06 -13.57 12.77
N GLN A 70 -5.24 -14.87 12.57
CA GLN A 70 -4.19 -15.87 12.89
C GLN A 70 -2.92 -15.59 12.08
N ARG A 71 -3.06 -15.22 10.80
CA ARG A 71 -1.91 -14.83 9.96
C ARG A 71 -1.20 -13.58 10.47
N VAL A 72 -1.95 -12.58 10.94
CA VAL A 72 -1.36 -11.38 11.58
C VAL A 72 -0.62 -11.80 12.85
N LYS A 73 -1.22 -12.66 13.67
CA LYS A 73 -0.61 -13.11 14.92
C LYS A 73 0.67 -13.90 14.70
N LEU A 74 0.72 -14.80 13.71
CA LEU A 74 1.95 -15.50 13.35
C LEU A 74 3.06 -14.54 12.93
N LYS A 75 2.74 -13.49 12.17
CA LYS A 75 3.73 -12.46 11.80
C LYS A 75 4.22 -11.67 13.01
N GLU A 76 3.36 -11.43 14.01
CA GLU A 76 3.78 -10.79 15.26
C GLU A 76 4.72 -11.69 16.06
N ILE A 77 4.39 -12.97 16.18
CA ILE A 77 5.23 -13.99 16.83
C ILE A 77 6.59 -14.06 16.12
N ASP A 78 6.61 -14.17 14.79
CA ASP A 78 7.85 -14.17 14.00
C ASP A 78 8.69 -12.91 14.23
N LYS A 79 8.06 -11.73 14.29
CA LYS A 79 8.77 -10.47 14.56
C LYS A 79 9.36 -10.44 15.96
N LYS A 80 8.60 -10.91 16.95
CA LYS A 80 9.02 -10.99 18.36
C LYS A 80 10.16 -11.97 18.53
N ALA A 81 10.05 -13.17 17.96
CA ALA A 81 11.07 -14.20 17.95
C ALA A 81 12.37 -13.73 17.27
N ARG A 82 12.26 -12.92 16.21
CA ARG A 82 13.42 -12.33 15.50
C ARG A 82 14.01 -11.09 16.21
N GLY A 83 13.50 -10.71 17.38
CA GLY A 83 13.95 -9.54 18.12
C GLY A 83 13.71 -8.21 17.40
N LYS A 84 12.83 -8.18 16.38
CA LYS A 84 12.43 -6.93 15.72
C LYS A 84 11.28 -6.35 16.54
N ALA A 85 11.60 -5.39 17.41
CA ALA A 85 10.59 -4.58 18.10
C ALA A 85 9.57 -4.02 17.08
N ARG A 86 8.33 -3.81 17.54
CA ARG A 86 7.24 -3.22 16.75
C ARG A 86 7.68 -1.86 16.20
N THR A 87 8.38 -1.84 15.07
CA THR A 87 8.64 -0.62 14.34
C THR A 87 7.28 -0.20 13.80
N GLY A 88 6.64 0.75 14.48
CA GLY A 88 5.40 1.36 14.01
C GLY A 88 5.60 1.79 12.57
N PHE A 89 4.56 1.65 11.74
CA PHE A 89 4.49 1.90 10.29
C PHE A 89 5.51 2.92 9.73
N LYS A 90 6.80 2.56 9.69
CA LYS A 90 7.83 3.29 8.96
C LYS A 90 7.78 2.70 7.58
N GLN A 91 6.99 3.34 6.72
CA GLN A 91 7.02 3.13 5.29
C GLN A 91 8.48 3.24 4.85
N LYS A 92 9.10 2.10 4.55
CA LYS A 92 10.43 2.07 3.96
C LYS A 92 10.26 2.80 2.62
N PRO A 93 10.98 3.89 2.35
CA PRO A 93 10.87 4.56 1.07
C PRO A 93 11.16 3.51 -0.01
N GLY A 94 10.19 3.31 -0.92
CA GLY A 94 10.31 2.33 -1.98
C GLY A 94 11.58 2.58 -2.82
N PRO A 95 12.10 1.55 -3.51
CA PRO A 95 13.27 1.70 -4.37
C PRO A 95 12.94 2.71 -5.48
N GLY A 96 13.38 3.96 -5.29
CA GLY A 96 13.02 5.09 -6.14
C GLY A 96 12.76 6.43 -5.42
N LYS A 97 12.70 6.48 -4.09
CA LYS A 97 12.66 7.75 -3.35
C LYS A 97 14.00 8.04 -2.69
N SER A 98 14.89 8.60 -3.49
CA SER A 98 16.04 9.37 -3.02
C SER A 98 15.57 10.53 -2.15
N ASP A 99 16.29 10.72 -1.06
CA ASP A 99 16.33 11.90 -0.22
C ASP A 99 16.22 13.20 -1.01
N LYS A 100 15.00 13.74 -1.11
CA LYS A 100 14.78 15.16 -1.36
C LYS A 100 13.68 15.64 -0.44
N LYS A 101 14.10 16.34 0.62
CA LYS A 101 13.38 17.51 1.10
C LYS A 101 12.81 18.25 -0.12
N ALA A 102 11.53 18.64 -0.05
CA ALA A 102 10.71 19.29 -1.09
C ALA A 102 9.88 18.34 -1.94
N SER A 103 8.58 18.26 -1.64
CA SER A 103 7.48 18.20 -2.64
C SER A 103 6.07 17.99 -2.05
N PHE A 104 5.89 17.87 -0.72
CA PHE A 104 4.55 17.95 -0.11
C PHE A 104 4.26 19.33 0.51
N ALA A 105 5.24 19.98 1.13
CA ALA A 105 5.06 21.33 1.72
C ALA A 105 5.01 22.48 0.69
N SER A 106 5.36 22.23 -0.58
CA SER A 106 5.36 23.24 -1.64
C SER A 106 4.17 23.11 -2.60
N ARG A 107 3.26 22.16 -2.37
CA ARG A 107 1.95 22.20 -3.00
C ARG A 107 1.08 23.04 -2.09
N SER A 108 0.66 24.21 -2.59
CA SER A 108 -0.44 24.95 -1.96
C SER A 108 -1.56 23.93 -1.72
N GLY A 109 -1.84 23.64 -0.44
CA GLY A 109 -2.89 22.72 -0.06
C GLY A 109 -4.23 23.21 -0.63
N PRO A 110 -5.24 22.33 -0.78
CA PRO A 110 -6.57 22.79 -1.14
C PRO A 110 -6.96 23.92 -0.17
N ARG A 111 -7.48 25.04 -0.70
CA ARG A 111 -7.95 26.19 0.08
C ARG A 111 -9.19 25.78 0.89
N VAL A 112 -8.98 24.99 1.92
CA VAL A 112 -9.99 24.59 2.91
C VAL A 112 -9.74 25.47 4.12
N ARG A 113 -10.75 26.21 4.56
CA ARG A 113 -10.75 26.83 5.89
C ARG A 113 -10.69 25.68 6.89
N ASN A 114 -9.61 25.59 7.67
CA ASN A 114 -9.56 24.61 8.75
C ASN A 114 -10.60 25.03 9.79
N ILE A 115 -11.57 24.16 10.06
CA ILE A 115 -12.66 24.43 11.00
C ILE A 115 -12.11 24.68 12.42
N ASP A 116 -10.94 24.13 12.74
CA ASP A 116 -10.25 24.33 14.01
C ASP A 116 -9.83 25.80 14.23
N ASP A 117 -9.59 26.58 13.15
CA ASP A 117 -9.26 28.01 13.25
C ASP A 117 -10.51 28.90 13.49
N ASP A 118 -11.72 28.42 13.22
CA ASP A 118 -12.98 29.18 13.38
C ASP A 118 -13.64 28.99 14.77
N ILE A 119 -13.11 28.11 15.63
CA ILE A 119 -13.79 27.67 16.87
C ILE A 119 -13.12 28.12 18.18
N GLU A 120 -11.87 28.60 18.16
CA GLU A 120 -11.11 28.83 19.42
C GLU A 120 -10.92 30.31 19.82
N GLU A 121 -11.52 31.31 19.16
CA GLU A 121 -11.23 32.70 19.51
C GLU A 121 -12.48 33.59 19.63
N GLU A 122 -13.30 33.32 20.65
CA GLU A 122 -14.22 34.30 21.26
C GLU A 122 -13.67 34.71 22.64
N LEU A 123 -12.67 35.59 22.66
CA LEU A 123 -12.26 36.39 23.83
C LEU A 123 -11.93 37.84 23.38
N PRO A 124 -12.34 38.87 24.14
CA PRO A 124 -12.54 40.24 23.63
C PRO A 124 -11.27 41.04 23.29
N GLU A 125 -11.43 41.88 22.28
CA GLU A 125 -10.45 42.64 21.51
C GLU A 125 -9.63 43.68 22.31
N THR A 126 -8.30 43.64 22.15
CA THR A 126 -7.45 44.85 22.18
C THR A 126 -6.89 45.05 20.78
N PRO A 127 -7.07 46.23 20.13
CA PRO A 127 -6.71 46.36 18.72
C PRO A 127 -5.19 46.54 18.52
N PRO A 128 -4.50 45.70 17.73
CA PRO A 128 -3.13 45.98 17.33
C PRO A 128 -3.10 46.87 16.08
N ALA A 129 -2.29 47.94 16.11
CA ALA A 129 -2.10 48.86 14.99
C ALA A 129 -1.49 48.15 13.76
N PRO A 130 -1.93 48.46 12.52
CA PRO A 130 -1.48 47.75 11.33
C PRO A 130 -0.05 48.18 10.89
N PRO A 131 0.80 47.26 10.41
CA PRO A 131 2.12 47.59 9.90
C PRO A 131 2.05 48.17 8.48
N VAL A 132 2.50 49.42 8.30
CA VAL A 132 2.52 50.09 6.99
C VAL A 132 3.73 49.66 6.18
N ARG A 133 3.51 48.89 5.10
CA ARG A 133 4.52 48.64 4.06
C ARG A 133 4.04 49.20 2.72
N LYS A 134 4.81 50.12 2.13
CA LYS A 134 4.50 50.70 0.82
C LYS A 134 4.79 49.68 -0.30
N PRO A 135 3.93 49.54 -1.31
CA PRO A 135 4.23 48.69 -2.45
C PRO A 135 5.32 49.31 -3.35
N PRO A 136 6.20 48.50 -3.96
CA PRO A 136 7.14 48.99 -4.97
C PRO A 136 6.42 49.35 -6.27
N ILE A 137 6.80 50.47 -6.89
CA ILE A 137 6.20 50.97 -8.13
C ILE A 137 7.04 50.51 -9.33
N LEU A 138 6.43 49.71 -10.21
CA LEU A 138 7.02 49.32 -11.49
C LEU A 138 6.59 50.32 -12.58
N LYS A 139 7.55 50.88 -13.32
CA LYS A 139 7.28 51.73 -14.50
C LYS A 139 7.48 50.92 -15.78
N ALA A 140 6.47 50.89 -16.64
CA ALA A 140 6.56 50.24 -17.95
C ALA A 140 7.30 51.13 -18.95
N VAL A 141 8.25 50.55 -19.69
CA VAL A 141 8.88 51.18 -20.85
C VAL A 141 8.13 50.75 -22.11
N PRO A 142 7.64 51.68 -22.95
CA PRO A 142 6.99 51.31 -24.21
C PRO A 142 8.05 50.89 -25.24
N LYS A 143 7.97 49.65 -25.74
CA LYS A 143 8.65 49.28 -26.99
C LYS A 143 7.65 49.46 -28.12
N ALA A 144 7.91 50.43 -28.98
CA ALA A 144 7.10 50.79 -30.15
C ALA A 144 6.77 49.58 -31.05
N ALA A 145 5.54 49.55 -31.55
CA ALA A 145 5.04 48.73 -32.66
C ALA A 145 4.87 49.63 -33.91
N PRO A 146 4.36 49.17 -35.07
CA PRO A 146 4.32 47.85 -35.70
C PRO A 146 4.92 47.89 -37.14
N SER A 147 5.25 46.74 -37.74
CA SER A 147 5.34 46.64 -39.21
C SER A 147 4.68 45.35 -39.67
N ASP A 148 3.71 45.51 -40.57
CA ASP A 148 2.71 44.56 -41.06
C ASP A 148 3.24 43.36 -41.87
N PRO A 149 2.45 42.27 -42.01
CA PRO A 149 2.86 40.99 -42.58
C PRO A 149 2.76 40.97 -44.11
N PRO A 150 3.47 40.03 -44.79
CA PRO A 150 2.69 39.05 -45.56
C PRO A 150 3.32 37.64 -45.69
N SER A 151 2.41 36.65 -45.68
CA SER A 151 2.36 35.39 -46.40
C SER A 151 3.55 34.41 -46.39
N GLY A 152 3.25 33.16 -46.03
CA GLY A 152 3.98 32.01 -46.58
C GLY A 152 4.05 30.79 -45.68
N THR A 153 3.08 29.89 -45.83
CA THR A 153 3.14 28.44 -45.52
C THR A 153 3.43 28.02 -44.07
N TYR A 154 2.36 27.75 -43.32
CA TYR A 154 2.40 26.75 -42.25
C TYR A 154 2.18 25.37 -42.90
N GLU A 155 3.20 24.52 -42.92
CA GLU A 155 2.96 23.09 -43.13
C GLU A 155 2.33 22.51 -41.85
N GLU A 156 1.06 22.17 -41.93
CA GLU A 156 0.33 21.42 -40.92
C GLU A 156 0.84 19.98 -40.89
N LYS A 157 1.84 19.71 -40.04
CA LYS A 157 2.34 18.36 -39.81
C LYS A 157 1.41 17.62 -38.85
N THR A 158 0.40 16.94 -39.38
CA THR A 158 -0.46 16.04 -38.60
C THR A 158 0.35 14.92 -37.93
N PRO A 159 0.17 14.65 -36.63
CA PRO A 159 0.85 13.53 -35.96
C PRO A 159 0.26 12.18 -36.39
N ALA A 160 1.14 11.21 -36.66
CA ALA A 160 0.75 9.86 -37.07
C ALA A 160 -0.16 9.15 -36.02
N PRO A 161 -1.16 8.36 -36.45
CA PRO A 161 -2.03 7.63 -35.52
C PRO A 161 -1.25 6.51 -34.81
N ARG A 162 -1.51 6.35 -33.50
CA ARG A 162 -0.97 5.25 -32.69
C ARG A 162 -1.57 3.93 -33.15
N PRO A 163 -0.79 2.83 -33.23
CA PRO A 163 -1.35 1.53 -33.59
C PRO A 163 -2.37 1.09 -32.52
N SER A 164 -3.64 0.98 -32.92
CA SER A 164 -4.71 0.47 -32.08
C SER A 164 -4.68 -1.06 -32.08
N GLY A 165 -4.17 -1.66 -31.01
CA GLY A 165 -4.32 -3.10 -30.79
C GLY A 165 -3.34 -3.63 -29.75
N ARG A 166 -3.85 -4.11 -28.62
CA ARG A 166 -3.07 -4.99 -27.72
C ARG A 166 -2.91 -6.35 -28.42
N ALA A 167 -1.71 -6.90 -28.41
CA ALA A 167 -1.48 -8.27 -28.86
C ALA A 167 -2.32 -9.23 -28.00
N VAL A 168 -3.22 -9.98 -28.65
CA VAL A 168 -4.07 -10.97 -27.99
C VAL A 168 -3.31 -12.28 -27.89
N PHE A 169 -3.14 -12.80 -26.67
CA PHE A 169 -2.49 -14.07 -26.40
C PHE A 169 -3.33 -15.21 -26.99
N ARG A 170 -2.80 -15.97 -27.96
CA ARG A 170 -3.45 -17.16 -28.50
C ARG A 170 -2.95 -18.39 -27.75
N VAL A 171 -3.85 -19.07 -27.03
CA VAL A 171 -3.60 -20.38 -26.41
C VAL A 171 -3.60 -21.41 -27.53
N ILE A 172 -2.47 -22.12 -27.70
CA ILE A 172 -2.38 -23.24 -28.63
C ILE A 172 -3.04 -24.42 -27.93
N ASP A 173 -4.22 -24.81 -28.41
CA ASP A 173 -4.89 -26.02 -27.95
C ASP A 173 -4.08 -27.22 -28.44
N GLY A 174 -3.51 -27.98 -27.50
CA GLY A 174 -2.71 -29.15 -27.80
C GLY A 174 -3.58 -30.25 -28.37
N GLY A 175 -3.36 -30.60 -29.64
CA GLY A 175 -4.09 -31.64 -30.35
C GLY A 175 -4.06 -32.99 -29.65
N LYS A 176 -5.23 -33.44 -29.19
CA LYS A 176 -5.52 -34.84 -28.92
C LYS A 176 -6.07 -35.44 -30.21
N SER A 177 -5.22 -36.12 -30.97
CA SER A 177 -5.66 -36.96 -32.09
C SER A 177 -6.50 -38.12 -31.55
N GLU A 178 -7.74 -38.24 -32.02
CA GLU A 178 -8.60 -39.38 -31.72
C GLU A 178 -8.10 -40.67 -32.41
N PRO A 179 -8.41 -41.85 -31.85
CA PRO A 179 -8.22 -43.15 -32.49
C PRO A 179 -9.37 -43.45 -33.48
N GLU A 180 -9.03 -43.79 -34.73
CA GLU A 180 -10.00 -44.34 -35.70
C GLU A 180 -10.08 -45.88 -35.62
N SER A 181 -11.24 -46.35 -36.05
CA SER A 181 -11.88 -47.66 -35.84
C SER A 181 -11.27 -48.85 -36.61
#